data_AF-A0A2S5LWN6-F1
#
_entry.id   AF-A0A2S5LWN6-F1
#
_cell.length_a   1.000
_cell.length_b   1.000
_cell.length_c   1.000
_cell.angle_alpha   90.00
_cell.angle_beta   90.00
_cell.angle_gamma   90.00
#
_symmetry.space_group_name_H-M   'P 1'
#
loop_
_entity.id
_entity.type
_entity.pdbx_description
1 polymer ?
#
loop_
_entity_poly.entity_id
_entity_poly.type
_entity_poly.pdbx_seq_one_letter_code
_entity_poly.pdbx_strand_id
1 'polypeptide(L)'
;MKRLLSRLLLLSVFVAFSAQAGDVIRLAPGGSAMFTLQENATTGYSWRIDPAASRDLDILSISDGGRGGGRRRMVGSPSVRHWKIRALKPGHAEIIFAYQRPWEPAPVKTRSVEVEVAP
;
A
#
# COMPACT_ATOMS: atom_id res chain seq x y z
N MET A 1 43.53 18.67 -19.47
CA MET A 1 42.11 19.10 -19.64
C MET A 1 41.43 17.99 -20.43
N LYS A 2 40.47 17.19 -19.96
CA LYS A 2 39.19 17.47 -19.33
C LYS A 2 38.75 16.19 -18.58
N ARG A 3 38.32 16.32 -17.32
CA ARG A 3 37.78 15.20 -16.52
C ARG A 3 36.32 14.96 -16.95
N LEU A 4 36.00 13.76 -17.46
CA LEU A 4 34.61 13.35 -17.67
C LEU A 4 34.02 12.89 -16.33
N LEU A 5 33.21 13.74 -15.71
CA LEU A 5 32.31 13.34 -14.63
C LEU A 5 31.08 12.66 -15.26
N SER A 6 31.03 11.33 -15.20
CA SER A 6 29.81 10.57 -15.50
C SER A 6 28.82 10.79 -14.36
N ARG A 7 27.74 11.52 -14.64
CA ARG A 7 26.61 11.71 -13.72
C ARG A 7 25.78 10.43 -13.73
N LEU A 8 25.94 9.61 -12.69
CA LEU A 8 25.08 8.45 -12.46
C LEU A 8 23.69 8.95 -12.02
N LEU A 9 22.74 8.97 -12.94
CA LEU A 9 21.34 9.26 -12.65
C LEU A 9 20.71 7.99 -12.05
N LEU A 10 20.52 7.95 -10.73
CA LEU A 10 19.80 6.87 -10.07
C LEU A 10 18.31 6.97 -10.45
N LEU A 11 17.91 6.22 -11.47
CA LEU A 11 16.52 6.07 -11.86
C LEU A 11 15.82 5.18 -10.82
N SER A 12 15.05 5.79 -9.92
CA SER A 12 14.21 5.04 -8.98
C SER A 12 13.00 4.49 -9.76
N VAL A 13 13.04 3.20 -10.09
CA VAL A 13 11.92 2.51 -10.74
C VAL A 13 10.88 2.19 -9.67
N PHE A 14 9.74 2.88 -9.72
CA PHE A 14 8.56 2.51 -8.94
C PHE A 14 7.79 1.43 -9.70
N VAL A 15 7.93 0.18 -9.29
CA VAL A 15 7.09 -0.92 -9.80
C VAL A 15 5.75 -0.87 -9.06
N ALA A 16 4.67 -0.63 -9.79
CA ALA A 16 3.31 -0.75 -9.27
C ALA A 16 2.85 -2.20 -9.40
N PHE A 17 2.75 -2.91 -8.26
CA PHE A 17 2.24 -4.28 -8.23
C PHE A 17 0.70 -4.25 -8.23
N SER A 18 0.07 -5.02 -9.12
CA SER A 18 -1.38 -5.26 -9.08
C SER A 18 -1.64 -6.60 -8.42
N ALA A 19 -2.38 -6.54 -7.32
CA ALA A 19 -2.49 -7.56 -6.29
C ALA A 19 -3.70 -8.50 -6.46
N GLN A 20 -3.47 -9.82 -6.54
CA GLN A 20 -4.51 -10.85 -6.39
C GLN A 20 -3.97 -12.11 -5.71
N ALA A 21 -4.70 -12.56 -4.67
CA ALA A 21 -4.47 -13.72 -3.79
C ALA A 21 -3.06 -13.83 -3.17
N GLY A 22 -2.93 -13.23 -1.98
CA GLY A 22 -1.79 -13.34 -1.06
C GLY A 22 -0.61 -12.45 -1.45
N ASP A 23 -0.77 -11.12 -1.40
CA ASP A 23 0.38 -10.25 -1.65
C ASP A 23 1.36 -10.37 -0.50
N VAL A 24 2.61 -10.71 -0.82
CA VAL A 24 3.70 -10.71 0.15
C VAL A 24 4.62 -9.53 -0.15
N ILE A 25 4.74 -8.60 0.80
CA ILE A 25 5.67 -7.49 0.75
C ILE A 25 6.91 -7.87 1.55
N ARG A 26 8.07 -7.93 0.88
CA ARG A 26 9.35 -8.21 1.55
C ARG A 26 10.12 -6.91 1.76
N LEU A 27 10.52 -6.63 3.00
CA LEU A 27 11.26 -5.42 3.37
C LEU A 27 12.46 -5.79 4.24
N ALA A 28 13.49 -4.95 4.19
CA ALA A 28 14.52 -4.90 5.23
C ALA A 28 14.12 -3.89 6.31
N PRO A 29 14.63 -3.98 7.56
CA PRO A 29 14.40 -2.96 8.58
C PRO A 29 14.69 -1.55 8.06
N GLY A 30 13.77 -0.62 8.30
CA GLY A 30 13.84 0.75 7.78
C GLY A 30 13.37 0.94 6.33
N GLY A 31 13.24 -0.15 5.55
CA GLY A 31 12.70 -0.15 4.20
C GLY A 31 11.21 0.17 4.14
N SER A 32 10.72 0.58 2.97
CA SER A 32 9.32 0.94 2.78
C SER A 32 8.76 0.54 1.42
N ALA A 33 7.47 0.22 1.38
CA ALA A 33 6.70 -0.03 0.17
C ALA A 33 5.44 0.84 0.12
N MET A 34 4.95 1.08 -1.10
CA MET A 34 3.63 1.67 -1.31
C MET A 34 2.65 0.56 -1.69
N PHE A 35 1.72 0.23 -0.80
CA PHE A 35 0.63 -0.68 -1.12
C PHE A 35 -0.57 0.09 -1.67
N THR A 36 -1.24 -0.50 -2.66
CA THR A 36 -2.21 0.21 -3.48
C THR A 36 -3.41 -0.66 -3.80
N LEU A 37 -4.62 -0.15 -3.55
CA LEU A 37 -5.88 -0.82 -3.87
C LEU A 37 -6.77 0.09 -4.72
N GLN A 38 -7.37 -0.49 -5.77
CA GLN A 38 -8.41 0.18 -6.55
C GLN A 38 -9.68 0.34 -5.69
N GLU A 39 -10.30 1.52 -5.73
CA GLU A 39 -11.58 1.83 -5.09
C GLU A 39 -12.45 2.70 -6.00
N ASN A 40 -13.77 2.60 -5.88
CA ASN A 40 -14.68 3.51 -6.56
C ASN A 40 -15.34 4.45 -5.54
N ALA A 41 -14.63 5.52 -5.16
CA ALA A 41 -15.07 6.41 -4.08
C ALA A 41 -16.45 7.07 -4.31
N THR A 42 -16.91 7.20 -5.56
CA THR A 42 -18.24 7.79 -5.86
C THR A 42 -19.41 6.92 -5.39
N THR A 43 -19.15 5.63 -5.10
CA THR A 43 -20.14 4.69 -4.58
C THR A 43 -20.27 4.73 -3.05
N GLY A 44 -19.47 5.55 -2.36
CA GLY A 44 -19.43 5.64 -0.90
C GLY A 44 -18.62 4.55 -0.21
N TYR A 45 -18.10 3.57 -0.94
CA TYR A 45 -17.17 2.57 -0.41
C TYR A 45 -15.74 3.12 -0.29
N SER A 46 -15.02 2.64 0.71
CA SER A 46 -13.60 2.95 0.88
C SER A 46 -12.86 1.78 1.52
N TRP A 47 -11.59 1.61 1.17
CA TRP A 47 -10.71 0.70 1.88
C TRP A 47 -10.21 1.30 3.18
N ARG A 48 -10.19 0.49 4.24
CA ARG A 48 -9.62 0.80 5.55
C ARG A 48 -8.82 -0.40 6.04
N ILE A 49 -7.84 -0.16 6.91
CA ILE A 49 -7.20 -1.24 7.65
C ILE A 49 -8.17 -1.66 8.75
N ASP A 50 -8.33 -2.96 8.95
CA ASP A 50 -9.01 -3.56 10.10
C ASP A 50 -7.94 -4.01 11.11
N PRO A 51 -7.66 -3.23 12.17
CA PRO A 51 -6.63 -3.58 13.14
C PRO A 51 -6.98 -4.82 13.96
N ALA A 52 -8.27 -5.12 14.13
CA ALA A 52 -8.72 -6.26 14.93
C ALA A 52 -8.56 -7.59 14.17
N ALA A 53 -8.66 -7.56 12.85
CA ALA A 53 -8.40 -8.72 11.99
C ALA A 53 -6.93 -8.85 11.56
N SER A 54 -6.12 -7.81 11.75
CA SER A 54 -4.70 -7.79 11.41
C SER A 54 -3.83 -8.41 12.51
N ARG A 55 -2.59 -8.80 12.16
CA ARG A 55 -1.63 -9.41 13.09
C ARG A 55 -0.28 -8.70 13.05
N ASP A 56 0.33 -8.53 14.22
CA ASP A 56 1.69 -8.03 14.43
C ASP A 56 1.99 -6.67 13.76
N LEU A 57 1.00 -5.77 13.73
CA LEU A 57 1.15 -4.45 13.11
C LEU A 57 2.20 -3.55 13.77
N ASP A 58 2.61 -3.85 15.01
CA ASP A 58 3.62 -3.08 15.76
C ASP A 58 5.04 -3.20 15.17
N ILE A 59 5.27 -4.16 14.27
CA ILE A 59 6.53 -4.27 13.54
C ILE A 59 6.60 -3.31 12.34
N LEU A 60 5.49 -2.63 12.02
CA LEU A 60 5.32 -1.76 10.88
C LEU A 60 4.91 -0.34 11.31
N SER A 61 5.31 0.65 10.53
CA SER A 61 4.70 1.97 10.51
C SER A 61 3.87 2.11 9.25
N ILE A 62 2.55 2.24 9.39
CA ILE A 62 1.62 2.34 8.26
C ILE A 62 0.97 3.73 8.27
N SER A 63 1.10 4.47 7.18
CA SER A 63 0.51 5.81 7.03
C SER A 63 -0.30 5.93 5.76
N ASP A 64 -1.33 6.77 5.78
CA ASP A 64 -2.13 7.11 4.61
C ASP A 64 -1.24 7.70 3.49
N GLY A 65 -1.26 7.06 2.32
CA GLY A 65 -0.60 7.54 1.11
C GLY A 65 -1.48 8.47 0.27
N GLY A 66 -2.74 8.67 0.68
CA GLY A 66 -3.73 9.47 -0.02
C GLY A 66 -4.50 8.69 -1.10
N ARG A 67 -5.30 9.43 -1.88
CA ARG A 67 -6.07 8.89 -3.01
C ARG A 67 -5.52 9.44 -4.33
N GLY A 68 -5.31 8.56 -5.32
CA GLY A 68 -4.84 8.87 -6.66
C GLY A 68 -5.69 8.21 -7.75
N GLY A 69 -5.47 8.53 -9.03
CA GLY A 69 -6.17 7.88 -10.15
C GLY A 69 -6.19 8.71 -11.42
N GLY A 70 -5.37 8.30 -12.41
CA GLY A 70 -5.35 8.80 -13.80
C GLY A 70 -5.02 10.28 -14.03
N ARG A 71 -4.30 10.61 -15.11
CA ARG A 71 -3.95 12.00 -15.51
C ARG A 71 -5.17 12.92 -15.73
N ARG A 72 -6.39 12.40 -15.66
CA ARG A 72 -7.63 13.12 -15.93
C ARG A 72 -8.72 12.68 -14.94
N ARG A 73 -9.01 13.53 -13.95
CA ARG A 73 -10.11 13.34 -12.99
C ARG A 73 -11.44 13.58 -13.70
N MET A 74 -12.07 12.53 -14.21
CA MET A 74 -13.48 12.59 -14.61
C MET A 74 -14.36 12.12 -13.44
N VAL A 75 -15.57 12.67 -13.34
CA VAL A 75 -16.56 12.19 -12.36
C VAL A 75 -16.86 10.72 -12.66
N GLY A 76 -16.82 9.88 -11.62
CA GLY A 76 -17.06 8.43 -11.74
C GLY A 76 -15.85 7.61 -12.16
N SER A 77 -14.67 8.21 -12.40
CA SER A 77 -13.45 7.44 -12.66
C SER A 77 -13.06 6.60 -11.43
N PRO A 78 -12.55 5.38 -11.64
CA PRO A 78 -11.98 4.58 -10.56
C PRO A 78 -10.86 5.37 -9.88
N SER A 79 -10.93 5.39 -8.56
CA SER A 79 -9.91 5.95 -7.67
C SER A 79 -9.01 4.83 -7.15
N VAL A 80 -7.91 5.24 -6.55
CA VAL A 80 -6.89 4.36 -6.02
C VAL A 80 -6.56 4.85 -4.64
N ARG A 81 -6.52 3.94 -3.66
CA ARG A 81 -6.05 4.23 -2.31
C ARG A 81 -4.65 3.71 -2.10
N HIS A 82 -3.83 4.52 -1.46
CA HIS A 82 -2.42 4.23 -1.21
C HIS A 82 -2.12 4.18 0.29
N TRP A 83 -1.24 3.28 0.69
CA TRP A 83 -0.66 3.21 2.03
C TRP A 83 0.86 3.09 1.93
N LYS A 84 1.57 3.90 2.71
CA LYS A 84 3.01 3.74 2.90
C LYS A 84 3.21 2.78 4.07
N ILE A 85 3.88 1.68 3.81
CA ILE A 85 4.24 0.66 4.81
C ILE A 85 5.75 0.75 4.99
N ARG A 86 6.21 0.99 6.22
CA ARG A 86 7.62 1.01 6.58
C ARG A 86 7.91 -0.07 7.62
N ALA A 87 8.94 -0.87 7.37
CA ALA A 87 9.41 -1.86 8.32
C ALA A 87 10.17 -1.21 9.48
N LEU A 88 9.81 -1.57 10.72
CA LEU A 88 10.47 -1.07 11.93
C LEU A 88 11.47 -2.08 12.50
N LYS A 89 11.08 -3.35 12.57
CA LYS A 89 11.89 -4.45 13.11
C LYS A 89 11.62 -5.77 12.37
N PRO A 90 12.56 -6.74 12.38
CA PRO A 90 12.36 -8.04 11.75
C PRO A 90 11.14 -8.80 12.29
N GLY A 91 10.50 -9.60 11.44
CA GLY A 91 9.31 -10.38 11.78
C GLY A 91 8.36 -10.56 10.61
N HIS A 92 7.17 -11.11 10.90
CA HIS A 92 6.07 -11.26 9.94
C HIS A 92 4.85 -10.51 10.47
N ALA A 93 4.15 -9.81 9.60
CA ALA A 93 2.89 -9.15 9.91
C ALA A 93 1.85 -9.44 8.83
N GLU A 94 0.58 -9.37 9.20
CA GLU A 94 -0.53 -9.49 8.27
C GLU A 94 -1.42 -8.25 8.38
N ILE A 95 -1.61 -7.54 7.27
CA ILE A 95 -2.49 -6.38 7.19
C ILE A 95 -3.78 -6.80 6.49
N ILE A 96 -4.90 -6.67 7.21
CA ILE A 96 -6.23 -6.86 6.65
C ILE A 96 -6.83 -5.52 6.26
N PHE A 97 -7.18 -5.39 4.98
CA PHE A 97 -7.93 -4.26 4.45
C PHE A 97 -9.40 -4.65 4.26
N ALA A 98 -10.30 -3.82 4.74
CA ALA A 98 -11.75 -3.96 4.65
C ALA A 98 -12.34 -2.90 3.71
N TYR A 99 -13.11 -3.31 2.71
CA TYR A 99 -13.83 -2.44 1.79
C TYR A 99 -15.29 -2.33 2.22
N GLN A 100 -15.68 -1.17 2.73
CA GLN A 100 -17.01 -0.99 3.30
C GLN A 100 -17.47 0.48 3.25
N ARG A 101 -18.78 0.69 3.30
CA ARG A 101 -19.34 2.00 3.65
C ARG A 101 -19.33 2.20 5.16
N PRO A 102 -19.22 3.43 5.66
CA PRO A 102 -19.19 3.71 7.09
C PRO A 102 -20.42 3.21 7.87
N TRP A 103 -21.58 3.07 7.22
CA TRP A 103 -22.85 2.66 7.82
C TRP A 103 -23.20 1.18 7.62
N GLU A 104 -22.36 0.41 6.92
CA GLU A 104 -22.58 -1.02 6.73
C GLU A 104 -21.98 -1.82 7.90
N PRO A 105 -22.65 -2.90 8.34
CA PRO A 105 -22.21 -3.66 9.52
C PRO A 105 -20.99 -4.55 9.26
N ALA A 106 -20.69 -4.84 7.99
CA ALA A 106 -19.60 -5.72 7.58
C ALA A 106 -19.02 -5.28 6.23
N PRO A 107 -17.74 -5.58 5.94
CA PRO A 107 -17.16 -5.28 4.66
C PRO A 107 -17.70 -6.19 3.56
N VAL A 108 -17.93 -5.60 2.39
CA VAL A 108 -18.34 -6.35 1.18
C VAL A 108 -17.15 -7.06 0.53
N LYS A 109 -15.92 -6.67 0.88
CA LYS A 109 -14.69 -7.32 0.42
C LYS A 109 -13.55 -7.10 1.41
N THR A 110 -12.71 -8.10 1.56
CA THR A 110 -11.44 -8.00 2.29
C THR A 110 -10.24 -8.26 1.38
N ARG A 111 -9.08 -7.74 1.77
CA ARG A 111 -7.77 -8.04 1.16
C ARG A 111 -6.76 -8.26 2.28
N SER A 112 -6.03 -9.37 2.22
CA SER A 112 -4.92 -9.66 3.12
C SER A 112 -3.59 -9.42 2.39
N VAL A 113 -2.63 -8.85 3.12
CA VAL A 113 -1.25 -8.64 2.69
C VAL A 113 -0.33 -9.12 3.80
N GLU A 114 0.55 -10.05 3.47
CA GLU A 114 1.64 -10.46 4.34
C GLU A 114 2.82 -9.50 4.16
N VAL A 115 3.47 -9.14 5.25
CA VAL A 115 4.69 -8.34 5.24
C VAL A 115 5.78 -9.12 5.96
N GLU A 116 6.81 -9.51 5.22
CA GLU A 116 7.99 -10.17 5.75
C GLU A 116 9.10 -9.13 5.91
N VAL A 117 9.62 -8.99 7.13
CA VAL A 117 10.76 -8.13 7.43
C VAL A 117 11.96 -9.01 7.77
N ALA A 118 12.88 -9.12 6.82
CA ALA A 118 14.11 -9.90 6.96
C ALA A 118 15.34 -8.98 7.03
N PRO A 119 16.38 -9.30 7.83
CA PRO A 119 17.63 -8.54 7.88
C PRO A 119 18.35 -8.39 6.53
#